data_AF-A0A9X9MIU5-F1
#
_entry.id   AF-A0A9X9MIU5-F1
#
_cell.length_a   1.000
_cell.length_b   1.000
_cell.length_c   1.000
_cell.angle_alpha   90.00
_cell.angle_beta   90.00
_cell.angle_gamma   90.00
#
_symmetry.space_group_name_H-M   'P 1'
#
loop_
_entity.id
_entity.type
_entity.pdbx_description
1 polymer ?
#
loop_
_entity_poly.entity_id
_entity_poly.type
_entity_poly.pdbx_seq_one_letter_code
_entity_poly.pdbx_strand_id
1 'polypeptide(L)' 'MVTKRPWLSAMQDNAPTHTAAITMEDMSQRLIQPIFWRPTRLILTRLKLFGIR' A
#
# COMPACT_ATOMS: atom_id res chain seq x y z
N MET A 1 -12.11 22.65 14.59
CA MET A 1 -11.70 21.29 14.17
C MET A 1 -10.19 21.20 14.19
N VAL A 2 -9.61 20.27 14.93
CA VAL A 2 -8.18 19.93 14.80
C VAL A 2 -8.02 19.10 13.53
N THR A 3 -7.28 19.62 12.55
CA THR A 3 -6.82 18.81 11.42
C THR A 3 -5.75 17.87 11.94
N LYS A 4 -6.07 16.58 12.06
CA LYS A 4 -5.05 15.59 12.40
C LYS A 4 -4.15 15.38 11.18
N ARG A 5 -3.00 16.05 11.17
CA ARG A 5 -1.98 15.85 10.14
C ARG A 5 -1.34 14.47 10.35
N PRO A 6 -1.15 13.67 9.28
CA PRO A 6 -0.37 12.45 9.38
C PRO A 6 1.05 12.76 9.89
N TRP A 7 1.57 11.98 10.83
CA TRP A 7 2.95 12.14 11.34
C TRP A 7 3.92 11.15 10.70
N LEU A 8 3.41 10.10 10.05
CA LEU A 8 4.20 9.08 9.37
C LEU A 8 3.63 8.80 7.98
N SER A 9 4.52 8.59 7.02
CA SER A 9 4.15 8.01 5.72
C SER A 9 4.72 6.60 5.61
N ALA A 10 3.89 5.63 5.22
CA ALA A 10 4.28 4.23 5.10
C ALA A 10 4.13 3.76 3.64
N MET A 11 5.21 3.28 3.03
CA MET A 11 5.13 2.72 1.68
C MET A 11 4.64 1.28 1.73
N GLN A 12 3.58 0.94 0.99
CA GLN A 12 2.96 -0.40 1.02
C GLN A 12 2.39 -0.84 -0.32
N ASP A 13 2.15 -2.15 -0.45
CA ASP A 13 1.66 -2.77 -1.68
C ASP A 13 0.15 -2.70 -1.85
N ASN A 14 -0.30 -3.04 -3.06
CA ASN A 14 -1.71 -3.13 -3.40
C ASN A 14 -2.32 -4.51 -3.09
N ALA A 15 -1.70 -5.33 -2.24
CA ALA A 15 -2.28 -6.59 -1.82
C ALA A 15 -3.65 -6.34 -1.15
N PRO A 16 -4.63 -7.23 -1.33
CA PRO A 16 -5.98 -7.06 -0.79
C PRO A 16 -6.00 -6.82 0.73
N THR A 17 -5.11 -7.46 1.49
CA THR A 17 -5.00 -7.29 2.94
C THR A 17 -4.57 -5.89 3.35
N HIS A 18 -3.65 -5.27 2.60
CA HIS A 18 -3.12 -3.94 2.90
C HIS A 18 -4.07 -2.81 2.48
N THR A 19 -4.95 -3.09 1.52
CA THR A 19 -5.99 -2.16 1.04
C THR A 19 -7.35 -2.40 1.70
N ALA A 20 -7.46 -3.39 2.59
CA ALA A 20 -8.69 -3.68 3.32
C ALA A 20 -9.12 -2.48 4.16
N ALA A 21 -10.43 -2.24 4.23
CA ALA A 21 -11.00 -1.10 4.95
C ALA A 21 -10.56 -1.04 6.42
N ILE A 22 -10.54 -2.21 7.10
CA ILE A 22 -10.06 -2.34 8.48
C ILE A 22 -8.61 -1.86 8.65
N THR A 23 -7.73 -2.21 7.71
CA THR A 23 -6.32 -1.81 7.71
C THR A 23 -6.18 -0.31 7.47
N MET A 24 -6.90 0.23 6.49
CA MET A 24 -6.87 1.66 6.15
C MET A 24 -7.43 2.53 7.28
N GLU A 25 -8.43 2.03 8.01
CA GLU A 25 -9.03 2.70 9.16
C GLU A 25 -8.05 2.74 10.34
N ASP A 26 -7.35 1.63 10.65
CA ASP A 26 -6.29 1.61 11.66
C ASP A 26 -5.17 2.60 11.31
N MET A 27 -4.74 2.66 10.05
CA MET A 27 -3.74 3.64 9.60
C MET A 27 -4.22 5.08 9.79
N SER A 28 -5.49 5.37 9.46
CA SER A 28 -6.09 6.69 9.66
C SER A 28 -6.15 7.08 11.14
N GLN A 29 -6.56 6.15 12.01
CA GLN A 29 -6.60 6.37 13.46
C GLN A 29 -5.21 6.65 14.04
N ARG A 30 -4.19 5.96 13.52
CA ARG A 30 -2.79 6.16 13.90
C ARG A 30 -2.13 7.35 13.22
N LEU A 31 -2.82 8.08 12.35
CA LEU A 31 -2.28 9.21 11.60
C LEU A 31 -1.07 8.82 10.72
N ILE A 32 -1.19 7.66 10.09
CA ILE A 32 -0.25 7.14 9.11
C ILE A 32 -0.86 7.35 7.72
N GLN A 33 -0.10 7.98 6.84
CA GLN A 33 -0.45 8.12 5.44
C GLN A 33 0.16 6.96 4.63
N PRO A 34 -0.65 6.05 4.07
CA PRO A 34 -0.11 5.04 3.17
C PRO A 34 0.28 5.65 1.82
N ILE A 35 1.44 5.24 1.31
CA ILE A 35 1.94 5.53 -0.03
C ILE A 35 2.00 4.21 -0.78
N PHE A 36 1.12 4.04 -1.77
CA PHE A 36 1.11 2.80 -2.55
C PHE A 36 2.22 2.80 -3.59
N TRP A 37 3.03 1.73 -3.62
CA TRP A 37 3.95 1.56 -4.75
C TRP A 37 3.16 1.26 -6.00
N ARG A 38 3.50 1.98 -7.07
CA ARG A 38 3.04 1.59 -8.39
C ARG A 38 3.70 0.27 -8.74
N PRO A 39 2.95 -0.75 -9.17
CA PRO A 39 3.56 -1.99 -9.61
C PRO A 39 4.47 -1.68 -10.80
N THR A 40 5.76 -1.91 -10.62
CA THR A 40 6.73 -1.77 -11.70
C THR A 40 6.41 -2.83 -12.75
N ARG A 41 5.78 -2.42 -13.86
CA ARG A 41 5.40 -3.33 -14.96
C ARG A 41 6.52 -4.28 -15.37
N LEU A 42 7.78 -3.85 -15.28
CA LEU A 42 8.98 -4.62 -15.65
C LEU A 42 9.21 -5.92 -14.86
N ILE A 43 8.83 -5.99 -13.58
CA ILE A 43 9.00 -7.22 -12.79
C ILE A 43 7.90 -8.24 -13.12
N LEU A 44 6.68 -7.77 -13.37
CA LEU A 44 5.56 -8.64 -13.74
C LEU A 44 5.77 -9.28 -15.11
N THR A 45 6.32 -8.53 -16.09
CA THR A 45 6.66 -9.08 -17.41
C THR A 45 7.74 -10.14 -17.29
N ARG A 46 8.77 -9.94 -16.45
CA ARG A 46 9.82 -10.94 -16.24
C ARG A 46 9.29 -12.21 -15.55
N LEU A 47 8.54 -12.11 -14.45
CA LEU A 47 8.02 -13.29 -13.74
C LEU A 47 7.03 -14.09 -14.59
N LYS A 48 6.19 -13.41 -15.39
CA LYS A 48 5.27 -14.08 -16.32
C LYS A 48 6.00 -14.73 -17.51
N LEU A 49 7.14 -14.18 -17.94
CA LEU A 49 8.02 -14.80 -18.93
C LEU A 49 8.74 -16.05 -18.37
N PHE A 50 9.05 -16.05 -17.08
CA PHE A 50 9.74 -17.17 -16.41
C PHE A 50 8.82 -18.28 -15.92
N GLY A 51 7.50 -18.19 -16.13
CA GLY A 51 6.59 -19.34 -16.01
C GLY A 51 6.61 -20.05 -14.65
N ILE A 52 6.86 -19.34 -13.55
CA ILE A 52 6.75 -19.93 -12.21
C ILE A 52 5.26 -19.91 -11.85
N ARG A 53 4.68 -21.11 -11.90
CA ARG A 53 3.26 -21.43 -11.67
C ARG A 53 2.97 -21.57 -10.18
#